data_AF-A0A7V1W0F6-F1
#
_entry.id   AF-A0A7V1W0F6-F1
#
_cell.length_a   1.000
_cell.length_b   1.000
_cell.length_c   1.000
_cell.angle_alpha   90.00
_cell.angle_beta   90.00
_cell.angle_gamma   90.00
#
_symmetry.space_group_name_H-M   'P 1'
#
loop_
_entity.id
_entity.type
_entity.pdbx_description
1 polymer ?
#
loop_
_entity_poly.entity_id
_entity_poly.type
_entity_poly.pdbx_seq_one_letter_code
_entity_poly.pdbx_strand_id
1 'polypeptide(L)'
;MLAADRFSEARHLAAHRRHAIVFRPLTQPATLMATGAAGVALVLALALIGRGLTDGITFAAFLSYLVAAVLIGVAAVAGYWAAALANLRYEIADGALIIIWGLTRQVIPLANIERLVRGRALGLPRVTGLELPGWPCHIGRAVVLRLGEVLLYSTHRTPADILYVVTPRQVYGISPADQRGFIQAIQAAVASVDALYDVRQEVVRLGPAAWPLWTDRFALLTLAAGTALALAATGVVFARYTALPAEVVLPFPEPGSLGDKRALLGIPVAALTVLLLNAGAGALLHRALRPVAYALFLSAVFIELLLLIAALTAT
;
A
#
# COMPACT_ATOMS: atom_id res chain seq x y z
N MET A 1 -18.42 -8.70 -20.58
CA MET A 1 -19.71 -8.73 -19.85
C MET A 1 -19.58 -8.42 -18.34
N LEU A 2 -18.47 -8.74 -17.67
CA LEU A 2 -18.22 -8.45 -16.23
C LEU A 2 -17.88 -6.99 -15.84
N ALA A 3 -17.67 -6.10 -16.81
CA ALA A 3 -17.37 -4.68 -16.55
C ALA A 3 -18.63 -3.80 -16.40
N ALA A 4 -19.75 -4.21 -17.01
CA ALA A 4 -21.03 -3.53 -16.89
C ALA A 4 -21.63 -3.71 -15.48
N ASP A 5 -21.36 -4.85 -14.84
CA ASP A 5 -21.90 -5.21 -13.53
C ASP A 5 -21.28 -4.39 -12.38
N ARG A 6 -19.98 -4.06 -12.47
CA ARG A 6 -19.30 -3.24 -11.42
C ARG A 6 -19.62 -1.75 -11.50
N PHE A 7 -19.93 -1.24 -12.70
CA PHE A 7 -20.46 0.12 -12.86
C PHE A 7 -21.94 0.21 -12.46
N SER A 8 -22.64 -0.93 -12.42
CA SER A 8 -23.98 -1.08 -11.82
C SER A 8 -23.88 -1.09 -10.28
N GLU A 9 -23.00 -1.88 -9.68
CA GLU A 9 -22.77 -1.88 -8.21
C GLU A 9 -22.33 -0.51 -7.67
N ALA A 10 -21.41 0.17 -8.36
CA ALA A 10 -21.00 1.53 -7.99
C ALA A 10 -22.13 2.56 -8.16
N ARG A 11 -23.08 2.34 -9.09
CA ARG A 11 -24.29 3.15 -9.24
C ARG A 11 -25.33 2.83 -8.19
N HIS A 12 -25.49 1.56 -7.78
CA HIS A 12 -26.35 1.17 -6.65
C HIS A 12 -25.85 1.75 -5.32
N LEU A 13 -24.53 1.75 -5.09
CA LEU A 13 -23.92 2.39 -3.92
C LEU A 13 -23.95 3.93 -3.96
N ALA A 14 -24.04 4.54 -5.15
CA ALA A 14 -24.14 5.99 -5.30
C ALA A 14 -25.60 6.51 -5.25
N ALA A 15 -26.57 5.69 -5.67
CA ALA A 15 -27.98 6.06 -5.72
C ALA A 15 -28.69 6.02 -4.34
N HIS A 16 -28.20 5.23 -3.38
CA HIS A 16 -28.79 5.11 -2.03
C HIS A 16 -28.31 6.14 -0.99
N ARG A 17 -27.49 7.12 -1.38
CA ARG A 17 -26.91 8.15 -0.47
C ARG A 17 -27.89 9.10 0.23
N ARG A 18 -29.21 8.99 0.05
CA ARG A 18 -30.14 10.04 0.48
C ARG A 18 -30.37 10.11 2.01
N HIS A 19 -29.99 9.08 2.78
CA HIS A 19 -30.19 9.06 4.25
C HIS A 19 -29.04 8.43 5.06
N ALA A 20 -27.80 8.49 4.58
CA ALA A 20 -26.66 7.97 5.34
C ALA A 20 -26.30 8.90 6.52
N ILE A 21 -26.33 8.39 7.74
CA ILE A 21 -25.83 9.12 8.92
C ILE A 21 -24.31 8.90 8.98
N VAL A 22 -23.54 9.98 8.92
CA VAL A 22 -22.08 9.93 8.85
C VAL A 22 -21.45 10.43 10.15
N PHE A 23 -20.63 9.58 10.76
CA PHE A 23 -19.80 9.92 11.90
C PHE A 23 -18.33 9.96 11.49
N ARG A 24 -17.58 10.92 12.04
CA ARG A 24 -16.14 11.06 11.78
C ARG A 24 -15.34 10.88 13.07
N PRO A 25 -14.13 10.31 12.99
CA PRO A 25 -13.18 10.37 14.09
C PRO A 25 -12.50 11.73 14.18
N LEU A 26 -11.82 11.98 15.31
CA LEU A 26 -10.88 13.09 15.46
C LEU A 26 -9.54 12.72 14.81
N THR A 27 -9.34 13.09 13.54
CA THR A 27 -8.17 12.67 12.74
C THR A 27 -7.13 13.76 12.49
N GLN A 28 -7.41 15.01 12.89
CA GLN A 28 -6.56 16.18 12.64
C GLN A 28 -5.07 15.99 13.01
N PRO A 29 -4.69 15.56 14.22
CA PRO A 29 -3.28 15.41 14.59
C PRO A 29 -2.57 14.32 13.77
N ALA A 30 -3.25 13.18 13.54
CA ALA A 30 -2.70 12.05 12.80
C ALA A 30 -2.46 12.42 11.33
N THR A 31 -3.41 13.14 10.74
CA THR A 31 -3.34 13.58 9.34
C THR A 31 -2.19 14.57 9.14
N LEU A 32 -2.02 15.53 10.06
CA LEU A 32 -0.92 16.49 10.00
C LEU A 32 0.45 15.81 10.14
N MET A 33 0.59 14.87 11.09
CA MET A 33 1.83 14.11 11.27
C MET A 33 2.19 13.28 10.04
N ALA A 34 1.22 12.56 9.47
CA ALA A 34 1.43 11.78 8.25
C ALA A 34 1.77 12.65 7.03
N THR A 35 1.12 13.81 6.90
CA THR A 35 1.42 14.77 5.84
C THR A 35 2.82 15.38 6.00
N GLY A 36 3.20 15.75 7.23
CA GLY A 36 4.53 16.25 7.55
C GLY A 36 5.62 15.22 7.27
N ALA A 37 5.42 13.97 7.70
CA ALA A 37 6.34 12.87 7.42
C ALA A 37 6.52 12.63 5.91
N ALA A 38 5.41 12.65 5.15
CA ALA A 38 5.45 12.54 3.69
C ALA A 38 6.23 13.70 3.05
N GLY A 39 6.00 14.93 3.52
CA GLY A 39 6.69 16.13 3.03
C GLY A 39 8.20 16.08 3.30
N VAL A 40 8.61 15.73 4.53
CA VAL A 40 10.03 15.60 4.89
C VAL A 40 10.71 14.51 4.06
N ALA A 41 10.09 13.33 3.93
CA ALA A 41 10.64 12.25 3.13
C ALA A 41 10.80 12.64 1.65
N LEU A 42 9.82 13.37 1.09
CA LEU A 42 9.89 13.85 -0.29
C LEU A 42 10.99 14.91 -0.48
N VAL A 43 11.13 15.87 0.44
CA VAL A 43 12.20 16.89 0.37
C VAL A 43 13.57 16.23 0.44
N LEU A 44 13.77 15.28 1.36
CA LEU A 44 15.03 14.53 1.46
C LEU A 44 15.31 13.71 0.19
N ALA A 45 14.29 13.07 -0.40
CA ALA A 45 14.44 12.35 -1.65
C ALA A 45 14.87 13.26 -2.80
N LEU A 46 14.23 14.43 -2.94
CA LEU A 46 14.58 15.43 -3.96
C LEU A 46 16.01 15.97 -3.75
N ALA A 47 16.41 16.21 -2.50
CA ALA A 47 17.78 16.63 -2.18
C ALA A 47 18.82 15.57 -2.57
N LEU A 48 18.55 14.29 -2.30
CA LEU A 48 19.42 13.18 -2.70
C LEU A 48 19.48 12.97 -4.21
N ILE A 49 18.35 13.16 -4.92
CA ILE A 49 18.34 13.16 -6.39
C ILE A 49 19.20 14.29 -6.92
N GLY A 50 19.02 15.52 -6.39
CA GLY A 50 19.83 16.68 -6.77
C GLY A 50 21.33 16.44 -6.54
N ARG A 51 21.69 15.87 -5.39
CA ARG A 51 23.07 15.46 -5.09
C ARG A 51 23.58 14.39 -6.06
N GLY A 52 22.78 13.36 -6.36
CA GLY A 52 23.16 12.32 -7.31
C GLY A 52 23.42 12.86 -8.71
N LEU A 53 22.68 13.89 -9.14
CA LEU A 53 22.88 14.56 -10.42
C LEU A 53 24.19 15.37 -10.45
N THR A 54 24.61 15.95 -9.32
CA THR A 54 25.88 16.69 -9.22
C THR A 54 27.11 15.79 -9.08
N ASP A 55 26.96 14.62 -8.45
CA ASP A 55 28.05 13.66 -8.22
C ASP A 55 28.44 12.89 -9.50
N GLY A 56 27.70 13.05 -10.60
CA GLY A 56 27.95 12.35 -11.87
C GLY A 56 27.64 10.85 -11.82
N ILE A 57 28.31 10.06 -12.66
CA ILE A 57 28.09 8.60 -12.71
C ILE A 57 29.09 7.93 -11.77
N THR A 58 28.71 7.85 -10.49
CA THR A 58 29.51 7.27 -9.42
C THR A 58 28.67 6.33 -8.55
N PHE A 59 29.31 5.40 -7.85
CA PHE A 59 28.59 4.54 -6.89
C PHE A 59 27.83 5.33 -5.81
N ALA A 60 28.38 6.47 -5.38
CA ALA A 60 27.71 7.36 -4.43
C ALA A 60 26.41 7.97 -5.00
N ALA A 61 26.40 8.32 -6.29
CA ALA A 61 25.19 8.77 -6.98
C ALA A 61 24.15 7.65 -7.04
N PHE A 62 24.55 6.41 -7.36
CA PHE A 62 23.65 5.25 -7.32
C PHE A 62 23.00 5.05 -5.94
N LEU A 63 23.79 5.10 -4.87
CA LEU A 63 23.27 4.98 -3.51
C LEU A 63 22.31 6.13 -3.17
N SER A 64 22.61 7.35 -3.63
CA SER A 64 21.73 8.51 -3.45
C SER A 64 20.39 8.30 -4.14
N TYR A 65 20.37 7.78 -5.37
CA TYR A 65 19.13 7.43 -6.09
C TYR A 65 18.37 6.28 -5.41
N LEU A 66 19.07 5.27 -4.90
CA LEU A 66 18.46 4.14 -4.19
C LEU A 66 17.76 4.61 -2.91
N VAL A 67 18.45 5.42 -2.09
CA VAL A 67 17.87 5.97 -0.86
C VAL A 67 16.72 6.93 -1.19
N ALA A 68 16.86 7.75 -2.24
CA ALA A 68 15.77 8.60 -2.72
C ALA A 68 14.54 7.79 -3.13
N ALA A 69 14.70 6.68 -3.85
CA ALA A 69 13.61 5.81 -4.24
C ALA A 69 12.88 5.20 -3.02
N VAL A 70 13.64 4.76 -2.00
CA VAL A 70 13.07 4.30 -0.72
C VAL A 70 12.28 5.41 -0.03
N LEU A 71 12.84 6.62 0.04
CA LEU A 71 12.16 7.77 0.64
C LEU A 71 10.91 8.20 -0.11
N ILE A 72 10.89 8.11 -1.45
CA ILE A 72 9.68 8.32 -2.25
C ILE A 72 8.64 7.26 -1.91
N GLY A 73 9.03 5.99 -1.76
CA GLY A 73 8.14 4.92 -1.30
C GLY A 73 7.56 5.21 0.09
N VAL A 74 8.39 5.63 1.04
CA VAL A 74 7.95 6.04 2.38
C VAL A 74 7.00 7.24 2.29
N ALA A 75 7.31 8.25 1.48
CA ALA A 75 6.46 9.42 1.26
C ALA A 75 5.10 9.04 0.65
N ALA A 76 5.08 8.10 -0.30
CA ALA A 76 3.85 7.60 -0.91
C ALA A 76 2.98 6.83 0.10
N VAL A 77 3.59 5.98 0.93
CA VAL A 77 2.88 5.27 2.01
C VAL A 77 2.33 6.24 3.05
N ALA A 78 3.14 7.19 3.50
CA ALA A 78 2.72 8.22 4.46
C ALA A 78 1.62 9.14 3.88
N GLY A 79 1.74 9.52 2.61
CA GLY A 79 0.74 10.30 1.89
C GLY A 79 -0.58 9.53 1.71
N TYR A 80 -0.50 8.23 1.38
CA TYR A 80 -1.66 7.35 1.36
C TYR A 80 -2.32 7.26 2.75
N TRP A 81 -1.54 7.13 3.83
CA TRP A 81 -2.06 7.12 5.20
C TRP A 81 -2.72 8.45 5.57
N ALA A 82 -2.13 9.58 5.22
CA ALA A 82 -2.71 10.90 5.42
C ALA A 82 -4.07 11.02 4.69
N ALA A 83 -4.13 10.61 3.43
CA ALA A 83 -5.37 10.60 2.65
C ALA A 83 -6.41 9.63 3.23
N ALA A 84 -5.98 8.44 3.67
CA ALA A 84 -6.86 7.45 4.29
C ALA A 84 -7.44 7.93 5.63
N LEU A 85 -6.65 8.65 6.43
CA LEU A 85 -7.06 9.27 7.68
C LEU A 85 -8.00 10.45 7.45
N ALA A 86 -7.72 11.30 6.46
CA ALA A 86 -8.59 12.41 6.09
C ALA A 86 -9.97 11.93 5.61
N ASN A 87 -10.02 10.75 4.99
CA ASN A 87 -11.24 10.13 4.47
C ASN A 87 -11.92 9.16 5.45
N LEU A 88 -11.34 8.94 6.64
CA LEU A 88 -11.84 7.98 7.62
C LEU A 88 -13.21 8.44 8.14
N ARG A 89 -14.23 7.59 7.95
CA ARG A 89 -15.59 7.84 8.41
C ARG A 89 -16.37 6.55 8.60
N TYR A 90 -17.43 6.67 9.38
CA TYR A 90 -18.37 5.59 9.69
C TYR A 90 -19.74 6.02 9.16
N GLU A 91 -20.27 5.28 8.20
CA GLU A 91 -21.58 5.54 7.62
C GLU A 91 -22.56 4.47 8.11
N ILE A 92 -23.74 4.89 8.56
CA ILE A 92 -24.87 3.98 8.85
C ILE A 92 -25.89 4.19 7.74
N ALA A 93 -26.09 3.18 6.90
CA ALA A 93 -26.99 3.21 5.76
C ALA A 93 -27.47 1.80 5.41
N ASP A 94 -28.71 1.68 4.94
CA ASP A 94 -29.26 0.47 4.31
C ASP A 94 -29.05 -0.82 5.12
N GLY A 95 -29.24 -0.75 6.44
CA GLY A 95 -29.08 -1.92 7.32
C GLY A 95 -27.62 -2.33 7.58
N ALA A 96 -26.64 -1.49 7.23
CA ALA A 96 -25.22 -1.73 7.49
C ALA A 96 -24.50 -0.54 8.13
N LEU A 97 -23.47 -0.88 8.91
CA LEU A 97 -22.39 0.00 9.31
C LEU A 97 -21.24 -0.17 8.33
N ILE A 98 -20.92 0.89 7.59
CA ILE A 98 -19.83 0.94 6.62
C ILE A 98 -18.68 1.74 7.22
N ILE A 99 -17.53 1.08 7.45
CA ILE A 99 -16.28 1.73 7.85
C ILE A 99 -15.47 2.01 6.59
N ILE A 100 -15.15 3.28 6.34
CA ILE A 100 -14.41 3.69 5.14
C ILE A 100 -13.04 4.16 5.56
N TRP A 101 -11.99 3.49 5.06
CA TRP A 101 -10.60 3.81 5.33
C TRP A 101 -9.77 3.74 4.04
N GLY A 102 -9.41 4.90 3.49
CA GLY A 102 -8.67 4.98 2.24
C GLY A 102 -9.35 4.23 1.09
N LEU A 103 -8.67 3.21 0.55
CA LEU A 103 -9.17 2.36 -0.52
C LEU A 103 -9.92 1.10 -0.02
N THR A 104 -10.20 1.01 1.28
CA THR A 104 -10.88 -0.14 1.89
C THR A 104 -12.21 0.31 2.48
N ARG A 105 -13.25 -0.49 2.26
CA ARG A 105 -14.56 -0.36 2.92
C ARG A 105 -14.89 -1.67 3.62
N GLN A 106 -15.21 -1.59 4.90
CA GLN A 106 -15.70 -2.71 5.67
C GLN A 106 -17.22 -2.56 5.80
N VAL A 107 -17.97 -3.50 5.26
CA VAL A 107 -19.43 -3.54 5.40
C VAL A 107 -19.77 -4.50 6.53
N ILE A 108 -20.46 -3.98 7.56
CA ILE A 108 -20.86 -4.74 8.74
C ILE A 108 -22.39 -4.68 8.82
N PRO A 109 -23.11 -5.80 8.64
CA PRO A 109 -24.56 -5.82 8.76
C PRO A 109 -24.99 -5.44 10.17
N LEU A 110 -25.97 -4.55 10.31
CA LEU A 110 -26.47 -4.12 11.62
C LEU A 110 -27.09 -5.29 12.39
N ALA A 111 -27.73 -6.23 11.68
CA ALA A 111 -28.27 -7.47 12.25
C ALA A 111 -27.20 -8.37 12.91
N ASN A 112 -25.93 -8.23 12.49
CA ASN A 112 -24.81 -8.99 13.04
C ASN A 112 -24.14 -8.28 14.23
N ILE A 113 -24.61 -7.10 14.63
CA ILE A 113 -24.05 -6.39 15.78
C ILE A 113 -24.69 -6.95 17.06
N GLU A 114 -23.96 -7.79 17.78
CA GLU A 114 -24.45 -8.40 19.02
C GLU A 114 -24.46 -7.40 20.18
N ARG A 115 -23.42 -6.57 20.27
CA ARG A 115 -23.28 -5.56 21.32
C ARG A 115 -22.25 -4.49 20.97
N LEU A 116 -22.43 -3.34 21.60
CA LEU A 116 -21.48 -2.22 21.59
C LEU A 116 -20.83 -2.10 22.97
N VAL A 117 -19.50 -2.18 23.04
CA VAL A 117 -18.75 -2.12 24.30
C VAL A 117 -17.87 -0.87 24.32
N ARG A 118 -18.02 -0.01 25.33
CA ARG A 118 -17.16 1.16 25.50
C ARG A 118 -15.79 0.75 26.00
N GLY A 119 -14.74 1.30 25.41
CA GLY A 119 -13.36 0.97 25.73
C GLY A 119 -12.93 1.39 27.13
N ARG A 120 -13.62 2.30 27.82
CA ARG A 120 -13.41 2.55 29.27
C ARG A 120 -13.43 1.27 30.12
N ALA A 121 -14.24 0.28 29.74
CA ALA A 121 -14.42 -0.95 30.51
C ALA A 121 -13.33 -2.00 30.22
N LEU A 122 -12.43 -1.74 29.28
CA LEU A 122 -11.42 -2.66 28.78
C LEU A 122 -10.07 -1.92 28.77
N GLY A 123 -9.01 -2.54 29.27
CA GLY A 123 -7.68 -1.89 29.29
C GLY A 123 -7.21 -1.45 27.89
N LEU A 124 -6.08 -0.70 27.84
CA LEU A 124 -5.47 -0.29 26.57
C LEU A 124 -5.31 -1.51 25.63
N PRO A 125 -5.82 -1.44 24.38
CA PRO A 125 -5.60 -2.51 23.42
C PRO A 125 -4.11 -2.66 23.15
N ARG A 126 -3.57 -3.89 23.18
CA ARG A 126 -2.23 -4.15 22.65
C ARG A 126 -2.35 -4.29 21.15
N VAL A 127 -1.83 -3.33 20.40
CA VAL A 127 -1.92 -3.35 18.93
C VAL A 127 -0.75 -4.18 18.41
N THR A 128 -1.05 -5.20 17.60
CA THR A 128 -0.03 -5.98 16.93
C THR A 128 0.32 -5.28 15.63
N GLY A 129 1.45 -4.55 15.59
CA GLY A 129 1.90 -3.82 14.41
C GLY A 129 2.99 -2.77 14.68
N LEU A 130 3.13 -1.80 13.77
CA LEU A 130 3.98 -0.61 13.97
C LEU A 130 3.34 0.32 15.02
N GLU A 131 3.57 0.06 16.30
CA GLU A 131 3.29 1.00 17.38
C GLU A 131 4.44 2.01 17.44
N LEU A 132 4.41 3.03 16.56
CA LEU A 132 5.34 4.16 16.66
C LEU A 132 4.95 5.03 17.87
N PRO A 133 5.85 5.25 18.84
CA PRO A 133 5.57 6.11 19.99
C PRO A 133 5.09 7.49 19.54
N GLY A 134 3.94 7.93 20.03
CA GLY A 134 3.35 9.22 19.69
C GLY A 134 2.53 9.26 18.39
N TRP A 135 2.38 8.15 17.66
CA TRP A 135 1.53 8.08 16.47
C TRP A 135 0.04 7.91 16.85
N PRO A 136 -0.84 8.88 16.56
CA PRO A 136 -2.22 8.90 17.07
C PRO A 136 -3.19 8.10 16.18
N CYS A 137 -2.73 7.01 15.58
CA CYS A 137 -3.51 6.20 14.67
C CYS A 137 -3.21 4.71 14.85
N HIS A 138 -4.27 3.94 15.10
CA HIS A 138 -4.21 2.51 15.32
C HIS A 138 -5.12 1.84 14.29
N ILE A 139 -4.50 1.33 13.23
CA ILE A 139 -5.16 0.58 12.17
C ILE A 139 -4.50 -0.78 12.07
N GLY A 140 -5.30 -1.84 12.16
CA GLY A 140 -4.80 -3.21 12.05
C GLY A 140 -5.35 -4.12 13.13
N ARG A 141 -4.66 -5.23 13.36
CA ARG A 141 -5.07 -6.23 14.36
C ARG A 141 -4.54 -5.85 15.73
N ALA A 142 -5.36 -6.01 16.74
CA ALA A 142 -5.00 -5.81 18.13
C ALA A 142 -5.60 -6.94 18.96
N VAL A 143 -5.00 -7.22 20.11
CA VAL A 143 -5.57 -8.14 21.08
C VAL A 143 -6.05 -7.34 22.29
N VAL A 144 -7.33 -7.50 22.60
CA VAL A 144 -7.97 -6.82 23.72
C VAL A 144 -8.43 -7.86 24.74
N LEU A 145 -8.09 -7.62 26.00
CA LEU A 145 -8.49 -8.48 27.11
C LEU A 145 -10.01 -8.65 27.10
N ARG A 146 -10.50 -9.90 27.15
CA ARG A 146 -11.93 -10.30 27.10
C ARG A 146 -12.64 -10.19 25.74
N LEU A 147 -12.05 -9.57 24.72
CA LEU A 147 -12.62 -9.50 23.37
C LEU A 147 -11.81 -10.29 22.32
N GLY A 148 -10.58 -10.68 22.63
CA GLY A 148 -9.72 -11.44 21.71
C GLY A 148 -9.16 -10.55 20.60
N GLU A 149 -9.15 -11.06 19.38
CA GLU A 149 -8.64 -10.35 18.20
C GLU A 149 -9.63 -9.28 17.72
N VAL A 150 -9.16 -8.04 17.67
CA VAL A 150 -9.91 -6.86 17.29
C VAL A 150 -9.26 -6.22 16.07
N LEU A 151 -10.07 -5.85 15.09
CA LEU A 151 -9.63 -5.01 13.98
C LEU A 151 -9.89 -3.55 14.33
N LEU A 152 -8.81 -2.79 14.60
CA LEU A 152 -8.88 -1.38 14.91
C LEU A 152 -8.93 -0.55 13.63
N TYR A 153 -9.89 0.39 13.61
CA TYR A 153 -9.97 1.51 12.68
C TYR A 153 -10.21 2.77 13.51
N SER A 154 -9.18 3.19 14.25
CA SER A 154 -9.36 4.19 15.31
C SER A 154 -8.18 5.16 15.41
N THR A 155 -8.48 6.43 15.68
CA THR A 155 -7.51 7.48 16.03
C THR A 155 -7.65 7.91 17.49
N HIS A 156 -8.03 6.97 18.36
CA HIS A 156 -8.23 7.22 19.79
C HIS A 156 -6.95 7.73 20.46
N ARG A 157 -7.11 8.63 21.44
CA ARG A 157 -6.01 9.05 22.33
C ARG A 157 -6.07 8.34 23.67
N THR A 158 -7.28 7.97 24.08
CA THR A 158 -7.54 7.26 25.32
C THR A 158 -8.43 6.04 25.06
N PRO A 159 -8.40 4.99 25.92
CA PRO A 159 -9.31 3.86 25.82
C PRO A 159 -10.78 4.26 25.85
N ALA A 160 -11.10 5.39 26.51
CA ALA A 160 -12.46 5.91 26.59
C ALA A 160 -13.01 6.33 25.21
N ASP A 161 -12.14 6.72 24.29
CA ASP A 161 -12.53 7.16 22.93
C ASP A 161 -12.86 5.99 22.00
N ILE A 162 -12.54 4.75 22.41
CA ILE A 162 -12.80 3.55 21.62
C ILE A 162 -14.20 3.01 21.91
N LEU A 163 -14.92 2.66 20.84
CA LEU A 163 -16.14 1.87 20.86
C LEU A 163 -15.86 0.56 20.12
N TYR A 164 -16.07 -0.57 20.80
CA TYR A 164 -15.95 -1.90 20.20
C TYR A 164 -17.31 -2.37 19.69
N VAL A 165 -17.37 -2.67 18.40
CA VAL A 165 -18.51 -3.29 17.72
C VAL A 165 -18.25 -4.79 17.64
N VAL A 166 -19.02 -5.57 18.39
CA VAL A 166 -18.87 -7.04 18.44
C VAL A 166 -19.81 -7.67 17.42
N THR A 167 -19.26 -8.51 16.56
CA THR A 167 -20.01 -9.32 15.58
C THR A 167 -19.61 -10.79 15.71
N PRO A 168 -20.42 -11.75 15.21
CA PRO A 168 -20.11 -13.18 15.29
C PRO A 168 -18.76 -13.56 14.67
N ARG A 169 -18.31 -12.80 13.64
CA ARG A 169 -17.08 -13.12 12.90
C ARG A 169 -15.85 -12.37 13.38
N GLN A 170 -16.02 -11.14 13.86
CA GLN A 170 -14.89 -10.26 14.21
C GLN A 170 -15.34 -9.12 15.14
N VAL A 171 -14.44 -8.65 15.98
CA VAL A 171 -14.63 -7.42 16.75
C VAL A 171 -13.95 -6.24 16.04
N TYR A 172 -14.64 -5.12 15.93
CA TYR A 172 -14.11 -3.89 15.33
C TYR A 172 -13.98 -2.80 16.38
N GLY A 173 -12.82 -2.14 16.46
CA GLY A 173 -12.63 -1.00 17.35
C GLY A 173 -12.62 0.31 16.57
N ILE A 174 -13.60 1.18 16.83
CA ILE A 174 -13.80 2.46 16.14
C ILE A 174 -13.75 3.61 17.16
N SER A 175 -13.53 4.85 16.70
CA SER A 175 -13.56 6.05 17.55
C SER A 175 -14.39 7.18 16.92
N PRO A 176 -15.73 7.06 16.89
CA PRO A 176 -16.58 8.17 16.47
C PRO A 176 -16.42 9.35 17.43
N ALA A 177 -16.34 10.58 16.90
CA ALA A 177 -16.21 11.80 17.70
C ALA A 177 -17.41 12.00 18.65
N ASP A 178 -18.62 11.66 18.20
CA ASP A 178 -19.81 11.58 19.03
C ASP A 178 -20.22 10.12 19.26
N GLN A 179 -19.69 9.50 20.32
CA GLN A 179 -20.04 8.14 20.69
C GLN A 179 -21.51 7.96 21.09
N ARG A 180 -22.13 8.97 21.71
CA ARG A 180 -23.51 8.86 22.20
C ARG A 180 -24.48 8.90 21.02
N GLY A 181 -24.32 9.87 20.13
CA GLY A 181 -25.09 9.95 18.89
C GLY A 181 -24.88 8.72 18.00
N PHE A 182 -23.66 8.19 17.94
CA PHE A 182 -23.38 6.95 17.19
C PHE A 182 -24.16 5.75 17.73
N ILE A 183 -24.17 5.53 19.05
CA ILE A 183 -24.90 4.43 19.68
C ILE A 183 -26.41 4.58 19.44
N GLN A 184 -26.95 5.80 19.60
CA GLN A 184 -28.37 6.09 19.34
C GLN A 184 -28.74 5.84 17.88
N ALA A 185 -27.89 6.26 16.95
CA ALA A 185 -28.10 6.03 15.51
C ALA A 185 -28.09 4.55 15.15
N ILE A 186 -27.18 3.74 15.72
CA ILE A 186 -27.21 2.28 15.53
C ILE A 186 -28.49 1.68 16.09
N GLN A 187 -28.89 2.04 17.32
CA GLN A 187 -30.11 1.50 17.93
C GLN A 187 -31.36 1.84 17.11
N ALA A 188 -31.48 3.08 16.65
CA ALA A 188 -32.57 3.51 15.78
C ALA A 188 -32.54 2.78 14.43
N ALA A 189 -31.35 2.63 13.83
CA ALA A 189 -31.19 1.95 12.56
C ALA A 189 -31.55 0.46 12.66
N VAL A 190 -31.07 -0.24 13.69
CA VAL A 190 -31.42 -1.66 13.98
C VAL A 190 -32.92 -1.84 14.13
N ALA A 191 -33.62 -0.94 14.84
CA ALA A 191 -35.07 -0.99 14.99
C ALA A 191 -35.83 -0.78 13.66
N SER A 192 -35.19 -0.15 12.68
CA SER A 192 -35.76 0.12 11.35
C SER A 192 -35.31 -0.89 10.27
N VAL A 193 -34.43 -1.84 10.59
CA VAL A 193 -33.97 -2.84 9.61
C VAL A 193 -35.12 -3.78 9.29
N ASP A 194 -35.53 -3.80 8.02
CA ASP A 194 -36.45 -4.80 7.50
C ASP A 194 -35.72 -6.15 7.36
N ALA A 195 -36.31 -7.21 7.90
CA ALA A 195 -35.72 -8.56 7.99
C ALA A 195 -35.44 -9.19 6.61
N LEU A 196 -35.97 -8.59 5.54
CA LEU A 196 -35.77 -9.02 4.15
C LEU A 196 -34.45 -8.53 3.53
N TYR A 197 -33.73 -7.59 4.15
CA TYR A 197 -32.43 -7.12 3.64
C TYR A 197 -31.29 -8.04 4.09
N ASP A 198 -30.86 -8.95 3.21
CA ASP A 198 -29.64 -9.77 3.39
C ASP A 198 -28.38 -8.96 3.07
N VAL A 199 -27.92 -8.14 4.02
CA VAL A 199 -26.60 -7.50 3.90
C VAL A 199 -25.53 -8.47 4.39
N ARG A 200 -24.52 -8.72 3.56
CA ARG A 200 -23.40 -9.61 3.90
C ARG A 200 -22.23 -8.82 4.49
N GLN A 201 -21.55 -9.44 5.46
CA GLN A 201 -20.31 -8.90 6.00
C GLN A 201 -19.17 -9.10 5.02
N GLU A 202 -18.63 -8.00 4.49
CA GLU A 202 -17.61 -8.03 3.43
C GLU A 202 -16.53 -6.95 3.59
N VAL A 203 -15.37 -7.20 2.96
CA VAL A 203 -14.27 -6.23 2.84
C VAL A 203 -14.13 -5.86 1.37
N VAL A 204 -14.57 -4.67 1.01
CA VAL A 204 -14.47 -4.15 -0.35
C VAL A 204 -13.18 -3.36 -0.48
N ARG A 205 -12.26 -3.81 -1.33
CA ARG A 205 -11.05 -3.07 -1.70
C ARG A 205 -11.26 -2.38 -3.03
N LEU A 206 -10.79 -1.15 -3.16
CA LEU A 206 -10.97 -0.30 -4.34
C LEU A 206 -9.64 -0.03 -5.05
N GLY A 207 -9.72 0.14 -6.37
CA GLY A 207 -8.58 0.54 -7.19
C GLY A 207 -7.38 -0.42 -7.06
N PRO A 208 -6.15 0.09 -6.88
CA PRO A 208 -4.96 -0.73 -6.74
C PRO A 208 -5.01 -1.71 -5.56
N ALA A 209 -5.69 -1.36 -4.46
CA ALA A 209 -5.80 -2.24 -3.28
C ALA A 209 -6.59 -3.54 -3.56
N ALA A 210 -7.40 -3.54 -4.63
CA ALA A 210 -8.19 -4.68 -5.08
C ALA A 210 -7.41 -5.65 -5.97
N TRP A 211 -6.16 -5.35 -6.32
CA TRP A 211 -5.39 -6.17 -7.24
C TRP A 211 -5.00 -7.50 -6.59
N PRO A 212 -5.30 -8.66 -7.22
CA PRO A 212 -4.94 -9.98 -6.69
C PRO A 212 -3.43 -10.17 -6.49
N LEU A 213 -2.61 -9.40 -7.22
CA LEU A 213 -1.16 -9.40 -7.16
C LEU A 213 -0.64 -9.26 -5.72
N TRP A 214 -1.29 -8.44 -4.88
CA TRP A 214 -0.88 -8.21 -3.49
C TRP A 214 -1.02 -9.43 -2.57
N THR A 215 -1.80 -10.43 -2.98
CA THR A 215 -2.02 -11.65 -2.20
C THR A 215 -1.22 -12.84 -2.73
N ASP A 216 -0.60 -12.69 -3.90
CA ASP A 216 0.14 -13.75 -4.58
C ASP A 216 1.63 -13.68 -4.22
N ARG A 217 2.04 -14.54 -3.30
CA ARG A 217 3.43 -14.59 -2.84
C ARG A 217 4.40 -14.91 -3.96
N PHE A 218 4.02 -15.75 -4.92
CA PHE A 218 4.93 -16.13 -6.00
C PHE A 218 5.17 -14.95 -6.94
N ALA A 219 4.11 -14.24 -7.33
CA ALA A 219 4.23 -13.03 -8.13
C ALA A 219 5.04 -11.94 -7.41
N LEU A 220 4.83 -11.75 -6.10
CA LEU A 220 5.59 -10.77 -5.32
C LEU A 220 7.07 -11.14 -5.17
N LEU A 221 7.38 -12.42 -4.94
CA LEU A 221 8.77 -12.89 -4.82
C LEU A 221 9.54 -12.77 -6.13
N THR A 222 8.91 -13.09 -7.26
CA THR A 222 9.54 -12.98 -8.58
C THR A 222 9.77 -11.51 -8.98
N LEU A 223 8.81 -10.62 -8.72
CA LEU A 223 9.00 -9.17 -8.89
C LEU A 223 10.11 -8.62 -7.99
N ALA A 224 10.17 -9.05 -6.73
CA ALA A 224 11.21 -8.65 -5.80
C ALA A 224 12.60 -9.14 -6.25
N ALA A 225 12.70 -10.39 -6.72
CA ALA A 225 13.93 -10.96 -7.25
C ALA A 225 14.42 -10.21 -8.50
N GLY A 226 13.54 -9.96 -9.48
CA GLY A 226 13.88 -9.19 -10.67
C GLY A 226 14.35 -7.78 -10.33
N THR A 227 13.66 -7.10 -9.42
CA THR A 227 14.07 -5.77 -8.93
C THR A 227 15.44 -5.82 -8.25
N ALA A 228 15.70 -6.80 -7.40
CA ALA A 228 16.99 -6.94 -6.72
C ALA A 228 18.13 -7.18 -7.71
N LEU A 229 17.92 -8.01 -8.74
CA LEU A 229 18.90 -8.27 -9.80
C LEU A 229 19.17 -7.01 -10.64
N ALA A 230 18.13 -6.27 -11.04
CA ALA A 230 18.27 -5.02 -11.79
C ALA A 230 19.07 -3.96 -10.99
N LEU A 231 18.79 -3.84 -9.69
CA LEU A 231 19.52 -2.95 -8.79
C LEU A 231 20.98 -3.39 -8.62
N ALA A 232 21.24 -4.70 -8.50
CA ALA A 232 22.59 -5.23 -8.42
C ALA A 232 23.38 -4.94 -9.71
N ALA A 233 22.79 -5.20 -10.88
CA ALA A 233 23.41 -4.93 -12.18
C ALA A 233 23.76 -3.43 -12.32
N THR A 234 22.82 -2.56 -11.96
CA THR A 234 23.02 -1.11 -11.97
C THR A 234 24.13 -0.67 -11.01
N GLY A 235 24.10 -1.18 -9.77
CA GLY A 235 25.11 -0.87 -8.76
C GLY A 235 26.52 -1.29 -9.18
N VAL A 236 26.66 -2.48 -9.79
CA VAL A 236 27.94 -2.96 -10.33
C VAL A 236 28.45 -2.03 -11.44
N VAL A 237 27.60 -1.65 -12.38
CA VAL A 237 27.98 -0.72 -13.47
C VAL A 237 28.44 0.62 -12.91
N PHE A 238 27.68 1.22 -11.98
CA PHE A 238 28.04 2.50 -11.36
C PHE A 238 29.32 2.43 -10.52
N ALA A 239 29.59 1.29 -9.87
CA ALA A 239 30.83 1.06 -9.13
C ALA A 239 32.05 0.97 -10.03
N ARG A 240 31.91 0.36 -11.21
CA ARG A 240 33.01 0.20 -12.17
C ARG A 240 33.23 1.43 -13.05
N TYR A 241 32.18 2.20 -13.31
CA TYR A 241 32.21 3.32 -14.26
C TYR A 241 33.31 4.36 -13.96
N THR A 242 33.62 4.61 -12.69
CA THR A 242 34.67 5.56 -12.28
C THR A 242 36.08 5.01 -12.39
N ALA A 243 36.24 3.68 -12.34
CA ALA A 243 37.54 3.01 -12.42
C ALA A 243 37.98 2.73 -13.88
N LEU A 244 37.07 2.86 -14.84
CA LEU A 244 37.33 2.55 -16.24
C LEU A 244 38.00 3.73 -16.97
N PRO A 245 39.06 3.47 -17.76
CA PRO A 245 39.60 4.43 -18.72
C PRO A 245 38.53 4.94 -19.69
N ALA A 246 38.79 6.08 -20.34
CA ALA A 246 37.84 6.68 -21.29
C ALA A 246 37.51 5.76 -22.49
N GLU A 247 38.45 4.88 -22.84
CA GLU A 247 38.32 3.87 -23.89
C GLU A 247 38.42 2.49 -23.26
N VAL A 248 37.42 1.65 -23.49
CA VAL A 248 37.37 0.26 -22.99
C VAL A 248 37.32 -0.66 -24.19
N VAL A 249 38.12 -1.73 -24.17
CA VAL A 249 38.06 -2.76 -25.21
C VAL A 249 36.75 -3.53 -25.02
N LEU A 250 35.79 -3.32 -25.92
CA LEU A 250 34.52 -4.02 -25.86
C LEU A 250 34.69 -5.44 -26.42
N PRO A 251 34.12 -6.47 -25.77
CA PRO A 251 34.09 -7.82 -26.31
C PRO A 251 33.20 -7.97 -27.57
N PHE A 252 32.29 -7.02 -27.82
CA PHE A 252 31.32 -7.05 -28.92
C PHE A 252 30.98 -5.63 -29.41
N PRO A 253 30.63 -5.41 -30.70
CA PRO A 253 30.42 -6.41 -31.76
C PRO A 253 31.71 -6.94 -32.39
N GLU A 254 32.83 -6.22 -32.29
CA GLU A 254 34.15 -6.68 -32.70
C GLU A 254 35.03 -6.86 -31.45
N PRO A 255 35.46 -8.09 -31.13
CA PRO A 255 36.39 -8.34 -30.02
C PRO A 255 37.66 -7.52 -30.23
N GLY A 256 38.01 -6.64 -29.30
CA GLY A 256 39.17 -5.76 -29.46
C GLY A 256 38.83 -4.34 -29.91
N SER A 257 37.55 -4.04 -30.21
CA SER A 257 37.13 -2.68 -30.58
C SER A 257 37.15 -1.73 -29.38
N LEU A 258 37.73 -0.54 -29.57
CA LEU A 258 37.68 0.54 -28.59
C LEU A 258 36.26 1.10 -28.58
N GLY A 259 35.54 0.86 -27.48
CA GLY A 259 34.20 1.40 -27.27
C GLY A 259 34.18 2.50 -26.21
N ASP A 260 33.25 3.45 -26.38
CA ASP A 260 32.95 4.44 -25.34
C ASP A 260 32.39 3.72 -24.11
N LYS A 261 32.97 3.98 -22.93
CA LYS A 261 32.49 3.46 -21.65
C LYS A 261 31.00 3.76 -21.39
N ARG A 262 30.42 4.75 -22.06
CA ARG A 262 28.96 5.00 -22.05
C ARG A 262 28.13 3.81 -22.53
N ALA A 263 28.68 2.90 -23.33
CA ALA A 263 28.00 1.67 -23.73
C ALA A 263 27.59 0.81 -22.51
N LEU A 264 28.33 0.88 -21.41
CA LEU A 264 27.99 0.17 -20.16
C LEU A 264 26.72 0.69 -19.51
N LEU A 265 26.34 1.95 -19.76
CA LEU A 265 25.07 2.52 -19.29
C LEU A 265 23.86 1.91 -20.00
N GLY A 266 24.06 1.22 -21.12
CA GLY A 266 23.03 0.43 -21.77
C GLY A 266 22.52 -0.71 -20.86
N ILE A 267 23.35 -1.27 -19.99
CA ILE A 267 22.96 -2.38 -19.10
C ILE A 267 21.90 -1.92 -18.07
N PRO A 268 22.11 -0.84 -17.28
CA PRO A 268 21.07 -0.31 -16.39
C PRO A 268 19.77 0.08 -17.12
N VAL A 269 19.89 0.70 -18.31
CA VAL A 269 18.71 1.11 -19.09
C VAL A 269 17.93 -0.12 -19.56
N ALA A 270 18.61 -1.15 -20.05
CA ALA A 270 17.99 -2.41 -20.45
C ALA A 270 17.30 -3.11 -19.26
N ALA A 271 17.99 -3.20 -18.11
CA ALA A 271 17.44 -3.77 -16.89
C ALA A 271 16.14 -3.08 -16.48
N LEU A 272 16.16 -1.75 -16.33
CA LEU A 272 14.96 -1.00 -15.97
C LEU A 272 13.84 -1.17 -17.00
N THR A 273 14.16 -1.17 -18.30
CA THR A 273 13.17 -1.31 -19.36
C THR A 273 12.51 -2.69 -19.33
N VAL A 274 13.31 -3.76 -19.25
CA VAL A 274 12.82 -5.15 -19.20
C VAL A 274 11.98 -5.36 -17.95
N LEU A 275 12.47 -4.92 -16.79
CA LEU A 275 11.73 -5.02 -15.53
C LEU A 275 10.39 -4.30 -15.60
N LEU A 276 10.36 -3.04 -16.06
CA LEU A 276 9.12 -2.24 -16.10
C LEU A 276 8.09 -2.81 -17.09
N LEU A 277 8.54 -3.23 -18.28
CA LEU A 277 7.64 -3.81 -19.29
C LEU A 277 7.03 -5.12 -18.79
N ASN A 278 7.85 -6.02 -18.24
CA ASN A 278 7.37 -7.31 -17.75
C ASN A 278 6.52 -7.17 -16.47
N ALA A 279 6.92 -6.29 -15.55
CA ALA A 279 6.14 -6.03 -14.33
C ALA A 279 4.78 -5.41 -14.67
N GLY A 280 4.75 -4.43 -15.57
CA GLY A 280 3.52 -3.77 -16.02
C GLY A 280 2.59 -4.73 -16.76
N ALA A 281 3.09 -5.39 -17.81
CA ALA A 281 2.31 -6.36 -18.58
C ALA A 281 1.86 -7.54 -17.72
N GLY A 282 2.74 -8.07 -16.87
CA GLY A 282 2.44 -9.15 -15.94
C GLY A 282 1.36 -8.75 -14.93
N ALA A 283 1.43 -7.55 -14.35
CA ALA A 283 0.41 -7.07 -13.41
C ALA A 283 -0.96 -6.88 -14.07
N LEU A 284 -1.00 -6.36 -15.30
CA LEU A 284 -2.25 -6.21 -16.07
C LEU A 284 -2.88 -7.56 -16.42
N LEU A 285 -2.06 -8.52 -16.86
CA LEU A 285 -2.52 -9.85 -17.26
C LEU A 285 -2.76 -10.79 -16.08
N HIS A 286 -2.19 -10.55 -14.90
CA HIS A 286 -2.30 -11.42 -13.72
C HIS A 286 -3.75 -11.74 -13.34
N ARG A 287 -4.65 -10.77 -13.54
CA ARG A 287 -6.08 -10.94 -13.26
C ARG A 287 -6.78 -11.89 -14.23
N ALA A 288 -6.38 -11.91 -15.49
CA ALA A 288 -7.04 -12.66 -16.56
C ALA A 288 -6.34 -13.99 -16.85
N LEU A 289 -5.00 -14.00 -16.85
CA LEU A 289 -4.14 -15.07 -17.34
C LEU A 289 -2.92 -15.23 -16.40
N ARG A 290 -3.13 -15.83 -15.23
CA ARG A 290 -2.05 -16.05 -14.23
C ARG A 290 -0.81 -16.74 -14.82
N PRO A 291 -0.91 -17.81 -15.64
CA PRO A 291 0.27 -18.46 -16.20
C PRO A 291 1.11 -17.53 -17.08
N VAL A 292 0.45 -16.67 -17.87
CA VAL A 292 1.13 -15.69 -18.72
C VAL A 292 1.84 -14.63 -17.89
N ALA A 293 1.19 -14.15 -16.82
CA ALA A 293 1.82 -13.21 -15.90
C ALA A 293 3.07 -13.81 -15.22
N TYR A 294 3.01 -15.08 -14.81
CA TYR A 294 4.17 -15.76 -14.24
C TYR A 294 5.31 -15.95 -15.24
N ALA A 295 4.98 -16.28 -16.50
CA ALA A 295 5.99 -16.36 -17.56
C ALA A 295 6.70 -15.00 -17.75
N LEU A 296 5.96 -13.90 -17.74
CA LEU A 296 6.53 -12.54 -17.82
C LEU A 296 7.44 -12.24 -16.62
N PHE A 297 6.97 -12.50 -15.39
CA PHE A 297 7.80 -12.26 -14.19
C PHE A 297 9.06 -13.11 -14.16
N LEU A 298 8.97 -14.40 -14.51
CA LEU A 298 10.13 -15.29 -14.58
C LEU A 298 11.09 -14.90 -15.71
N SER A 299 10.56 -14.49 -16.87
CA SER A 299 11.40 -14.01 -17.97
C SER A 299 12.17 -12.74 -17.60
N ALA A 300 11.55 -11.83 -16.84
CA ALA A 300 12.23 -10.67 -16.29
C ALA A 300 13.39 -11.11 -15.38
N VAL A 301 13.14 -11.97 -14.39
CA VAL A 301 14.18 -12.49 -13.49
C VAL A 301 15.34 -13.11 -14.27
N PHE A 302 15.03 -13.91 -15.30
CA PHE A 302 16.04 -14.54 -16.14
C PHE A 302 16.89 -13.51 -16.91
N ILE A 303 16.26 -12.52 -17.55
CA ILE A 303 16.97 -11.48 -18.30
C ILE A 303 17.80 -10.61 -17.35
N GLU A 304 17.27 -10.24 -16.18
CA GLU A 304 18.01 -9.47 -15.17
C GLU A 304 19.24 -10.21 -14.67
N LEU A 305 19.16 -11.54 -14.54
CA LEU A 305 20.32 -12.36 -14.18
C LEU A 305 21.40 -12.31 -15.28
N LEU A 306 21.01 -12.40 -16.55
CA LEU A 306 21.95 -12.27 -17.68
C LEU A 306 22.59 -10.88 -17.72
N LEU A 307 21.82 -9.82 -17.46
CA LEU A 307 22.32 -8.45 -17.40
C LEU A 307 23.28 -8.23 -16.23
N LEU A 308 23.01 -8.83 -15.07
CA LEU A 308 23.94 -8.83 -13.94
C LEU A 308 25.25 -9.55 -14.29
N ILE A 309 25.18 -10.71 -14.94
CA ILE A 309 26.38 -11.42 -15.41
C ILE A 309 27.16 -10.53 -16.39
N ALA A 310 26.50 -9.91 -17.36
CA ALA A 310 27.13 -8.98 -18.29
C ALA A 310 27.81 -7.79 -17.58
N ALA A 311 27.16 -7.22 -16.56
CA ALA A 311 27.73 -6.15 -15.75
C ALA A 311 28.98 -6.61 -14.95
N LEU A 312 28.99 -7.86 -14.49
CA LEU A 312 30.11 -8.45 -13.75
C LEU A 312 31.29 -8.84 -14.65
N THR A 313 31.03 -9.19 -15.92
CA THR A 313 32.08 -9.57 -16.89
C THR A 313 32.55 -8.42 -17.76
N ALA A 314 31.83 -7.29 -17.78
CA ALA A 314 32.30 -6.06 -18.40
C ALA A 314 33.53 -5.51 -17.65
N THR A 315 34.72 -5.78 -18.19
CA THR A 315 36.03 -5.30 -17.73
C THR A 315 36.80 -4.75 -18.90
#